data_AF-A0A8C6PV61-F1
#
_entry.id   AF-A0A8C6PV61-F1
#
_cell.length_a   1.000
_cell.length_b   1.000
_cell.length_c   1.000
_cell.angle_alpha   90.00
_cell.angle_beta   90.00
_cell.angle_gamma   90.00
#
_symmetry.space_group_name_H-M   'P 1'
#
loop_
_entity.id
_entity.type
_entity.pdbx_description
1 polymer ?
#
loop_
_entity_poly.entity_id
_entity_poly.type
_entity_poly.pdbx_seq_one_letter_code
_entity_poly.pdbx_strand_id
1 'polypeptide(L)'
;MLNKHGNSLLFLPNVLKVYLENGQTKAFKFDSTTTVKDIVLTLKDKLSIRVIEYFALVLEQQYSITKLLLLNEDELIQRVRHSHDYRCLFRVCFIPKDPMDLLQDDPLAFEYFFLQVRKRSAWLLCTCTRD
;
A
#
# COMPACT_ATOMS: atom_id res chain seq x y z
N MET A 1 8.97 -1.86 32.65
CA MET A 1 7.78 -2.29 31.91
C MET A 1 8.16 -2.37 30.45
N LEU A 2 8.29 -3.58 29.88
CA LEU A 2 8.71 -3.79 28.50
C LEU A 2 7.59 -3.38 27.54
N ASN A 3 7.92 -2.49 26.60
CA ASN A 3 7.01 -1.96 25.58
C ASN A 3 6.37 -3.10 24.77
N LYS A 4 5.02 -3.14 24.74
CA LYS A 4 4.27 -3.92 23.75
C LYS A 4 4.33 -3.20 22.40
N HIS A 5 5.47 -3.27 21.71
CA HIS A 5 5.55 -2.92 20.29
C HIS A 5 4.94 -4.06 19.48
N GLY A 6 3.64 -3.97 19.20
CA GLY A 6 2.98 -4.92 18.29
C GLY A 6 3.61 -4.84 16.90
N ASN A 7 3.76 -5.98 16.22
CA ASN A 7 4.29 -6.02 14.85
C ASN A 7 3.38 -5.18 13.92
N SER A 8 3.93 -4.11 13.36
CA SER A 8 3.16 -3.20 12.51
C SER A 8 2.85 -3.76 11.13
N LEU A 9 3.59 -4.78 10.70
CA LEU A 9 3.40 -5.45 9.42
C LEU A 9 2.46 -6.65 9.53
N LEU A 10 2.50 -7.38 10.65
CA LEU A 10 1.75 -8.61 10.86
C LEU A 10 0.71 -8.46 11.97
N PHE A 11 -0.55 -8.81 11.67
CA PHE A 11 -1.61 -8.86 12.68
C PHE A 11 -1.56 -10.16 13.51
N LEU A 12 -1.23 -11.27 12.85
CA LEU A 12 -1.04 -12.63 13.38
C LEU A 12 0.03 -13.34 12.52
N PRO A 13 0.54 -14.52 12.92
CA PRO A 13 1.40 -15.32 12.04
C PRO A 13 0.74 -15.53 10.67
N ASN A 14 1.47 -15.18 9.61
CA ASN A 14 0.99 -15.26 8.23
C ASN A 14 -0.29 -14.46 7.93
N VAL A 15 -0.53 -13.38 8.69
CA VAL A 15 -1.59 -12.41 8.40
C VAL A 15 -0.96 -11.03 8.21
N LEU A 16 -0.85 -10.61 6.95
CA LEU A 16 -0.35 -9.29 6.56
C LEU A 16 -1.40 -8.22 6.89
N LYS A 17 -0.96 -7.14 7.51
CA LYS A 17 -1.78 -5.96 7.77
C LYS A 17 -1.45 -4.87 6.76
N VAL A 18 -2.43 -4.49 5.95
CA VAL A 18 -2.31 -3.40 4.97
C VAL A 18 -3.09 -2.18 5.46
N TYR A 19 -2.42 -1.04 5.48
CA TYR A 19 -2.97 0.26 5.88
C TYR A 19 -3.49 1.00 4.65
N LEU A 20 -4.70 1.56 4.77
CA LEU A 20 -5.36 2.30 3.70
C LEU A 20 -5.27 3.81 3.95
N GLU A 21 -5.39 4.58 2.88
CA GLU A 21 -5.31 6.05 2.92
C GLU A 21 -6.52 6.69 3.60
N ASN A 22 -7.62 5.96 3.85
CA ASN A 22 -8.72 6.42 4.70
C ASN A 22 -8.45 6.19 6.21
N GLY A 23 -7.34 5.55 6.60
CA GLY A 23 -6.96 5.26 7.98
C GLY A 23 -7.45 3.90 8.49
N GLN A 24 -8.20 3.16 7.68
CA GLN A 24 -8.56 1.78 7.98
C GLN A 24 -7.40 0.81 7.70
N THR A 25 -7.57 -0.43 8.13
CA THR A 25 -6.64 -1.52 7.81
C THR A 25 -7.40 -2.73 7.30
N LYS A 26 -6.76 -3.51 6.43
CA LYS A 26 -7.26 -4.80 5.94
C LYS A 26 -6.23 -5.87 6.27
N ALA A 27 -6.72 -7.01 6.75
CA ALA A 27 -5.89 -8.15 7.09
C ALA A 27 -6.00 -9.22 5.99
N PHE A 28 -4.86 -9.80 5.60
CA PHE A 28 -4.76 -10.81 4.56
C PHE A 28 -4.00 -12.01 5.08
N LYS A 29 -4.67 -13.16 5.11
CA LYS A 29 -3.97 -14.44 5.31
C LYS A 29 -3.16 -14.74 4.05
N PHE A 30 -1.93 -15.19 4.23
CA PHE A 30 -1.04 -15.58 3.12
C PHE A 30 -0.36 -16.91 3.41
N ASP A 31 0.15 -17.53 2.36
CA ASP A 31 0.98 -18.74 2.41
C ASP A 31 2.28 -18.53 1.61
N SER A 32 3.03 -19.61 1.36
CA SER A 32 4.32 -19.55 0.66
C SER A 32 4.21 -19.21 -0.83
N THR A 33 3.01 -19.18 -1.40
CA THR A 33 2.74 -18.91 -2.81
C THR A 33 2.08 -17.56 -3.05
N THR A 34 1.54 -16.93 -2.00
CA THR A 34 0.85 -15.64 -2.11
C THR A 34 1.81 -14.52 -2.53
N THR A 35 1.47 -13.85 -3.62
CA THR A 35 2.23 -12.74 -4.20
C THR A 35 1.70 -11.38 -3.75
N VAL A 36 2.47 -10.32 -3.95
CA VAL A 36 2.02 -8.92 -3.82
C VAL A 36 0.82 -8.65 -4.72
N LYS A 37 0.84 -9.16 -5.96
CA LYS A 37 -0.25 -9.02 -6.93
C LYS A 37 -1.57 -9.57 -6.41
N ASP A 38 -1.57 -10.72 -5.75
CA ASP A 38 -2.80 -11.32 -5.18
C ASP A 38 -3.45 -10.39 -4.15
N ILE A 39 -2.64 -9.74 -3.31
CA ILE A 39 -3.12 -8.79 -2.31
C ILE A 39 -3.66 -7.52 -2.98
N VAL A 40 -2.95 -6.99 -3.98
CA VAL A 40 -3.35 -5.80 -4.76
C VAL A 40 -4.69 -6.06 -5.47
N LEU A 41 -4.85 -7.20 -6.14
CA LEU A 41 -6.10 -7.57 -6.80
C LEU A 41 -7.24 -7.82 -5.81
N THR A 42 -6.97 -8.39 -4.64
CA THR A 42 -8.00 -8.51 -3.60
C THR A 42 -8.44 -7.14 -3.08
N LEU A 43 -7.52 -6.17 -2.97
CA LEU A 43 -7.83 -4.80 -2.57
C LEU A 43 -8.61 -4.06 -3.65
N LYS A 44 -8.23 -4.24 -4.93
CA LYS A 44 -8.97 -3.74 -6.09
C LYS A 44 -10.45 -4.07 -5.98
N ASP A 45 -10.78 -5.35 -5.79
CA ASP A 45 -12.16 -5.81 -5.73
C ASP A 45 -12.89 -5.31 -4.48
N LYS A 46 -12.22 -5.33 -3.32
CA LYS A 46 -12.81 -4.88 -2.04
C LYS A 46 -13.07 -3.37 -1.98
N LEU A 47 -12.31 -2.59 -2.73
CA LEU A 47 -12.43 -1.13 -2.78
C LEU A 47 -13.16 -0.65 -4.05
N SER A 48 -13.59 -1.59 -4.91
CA SER A 48 -14.22 -1.30 -6.20
C SER A 48 -13.38 -0.39 -7.10
N ILE A 49 -12.05 -0.52 -7.04
CA ILE A 49 -11.12 0.23 -7.90
C ILE A 49 -11.08 -0.43 -9.28
N ARG A 50 -11.24 0.37 -10.34
CA ARG A 50 -11.16 -0.07 -11.74
C ARG A 50 -9.73 0.01 -12.26
N VAL A 51 -9.06 1.14 -12.02
CA VAL A 51 -7.73 1.48 -12.58
C VAL A 51 -6.59 1.07 -11.65
N ILE A 52 -6.43 -0.25 -11.47
CA ILE A 52 -5.47 -0.80 -10.50
C ILE A 52 -4.01 -0.52 -10.87
N GLU A 53 -3.73 -0.22 -12.13
CA GLU A 53 -2.40 0.07 -12.68
C GLU A 53 -1.71 1.28 -12.04
N TYR A 54 -2.47 2.15 -11.37
CA TYR A 54 -1.92 3.29 -10.63
C TYR A 54 -1.47 2.92 -9.20
N PHE A 55 -1.86 1.75 -8.70
CA PHE A 55 -1.70 1.36 -7.31
C PHE A 55 -0.58 0.34 -7.10
N ALA A 56 -0.03 0.33 -5.90
CA ALA A 56 0.93 -0.67 -5.44
C ALA A 56 0.90 -0.85 -3.91
N LEU A 57 1.58 -1.89 -3.44
CA LEU A 57 1.96 -2.00 -2.04
C LEU A 57 3.31 -1.32 -1.80
N VAL A 58 3.39 -0.58 -0.70
CA VAL A 58 4.60 0.13 -0.27
C VAL A 58 4.89 -0.23 1.17
N LEU A 59 6.14 -0.58 1.48
CA LEU A 59 6.61 -0.64 2.85
C LEU A 59 7.12 0.73 3.28
N GLU A 60 6.58 1.26 4.36
CA GLU A 60 7.07 2.47 5.00
C GLU A 60 7.76 2.14 6.31
N GLN A 61 9.01 2.57 6.45
CA GLN A 61 9.76 2.39 7.68
C GLN A 61 9.15 3.24 8.80
N GLN A 62 8.92 2.62 9.94
CA GLN A 62 8.47 3.28 11.15
C GLN A 62 9.61 4.04 11.78
N TYR A 63 9.30 5.18 12.40
CA TYR A 63 10.26 6.05 13.09
C TYR A 63 11.30 6.75 12.19
N SER A 64 11.25 6.51 10.87
CA SER A 64 11.99 7.25 9.85
C SER A 64 11.00 7.72 8.77
N ILE A 65 10.86 9.04 8.61
CA ILE A 65 9.84 9.62 7.72
C ILE A 65 10.22 9.46 6.24
N THR A 66 11.45 9.03 5.94
CA THR A 66 12.05 9.16 4.60
C THR A 66 12.12 7.88 3.77
N LYS A 67 11.84 6.69 4.32
CA LYS A 67 12.05 5.43 3.60
C LYS A 67 10.75 4.72 3.22
N LEU A 68 10.42 4.84 1.93
CA LEU A 68 9.37 4.09 1.25
C LEU A 68 10.01 3.08 0.29
N LEU A 69 9.53 1.84 0.32
CA LEU A 69 9.97 0.76 -0.57
C LEU A 69 8.76 0.26 -1.36
N LEU A 70 8.79 0.43 -2.68
CA LEU A 70 7.80 -0.15 -3.57
C LEU A 70 8.00 -1.66 -3.64
N LEU A 71 6.94 -2.44 -3.43
CA LEU A 71 6.98 -3.89 -3.58
C LEU A 71 6.68 -4.28 -5.02
N ASN A 72 7.47 -5.21 -5.56
CA ASN A 72 7.24 -5.76 -6.90
C ASN A 72 6.01 -6.70 -6.85
N GLU A 73 5.14 -6.64 -7.86
CA GLU A 73 3.93 -7.46 -7.95
C GLU A 73 4.20 -8.97 -7.86
N ASP A 74 5.34 -9.44 -8.40
CA ASP A 74 5.71 -10.86 -8.41
C ASP A 74 6.41 -11.31 -7.11
N GLU A 75 6.69 -10.40 -6.17
CA GLU A 75 7.32 -10.74 -4.91
C GLU A 75 6.38 -11.55 -3.99
N LEU A 76 6.91 -12.58 -3.34
CA LEU A 76 6.17 -13.37 -2.36
C LEU A 76 6.02 -12.60 -1.04
N ILE A 77 4.80 -12.54 -0.48
CA ILE A 77 4.52 -11.88 0.81
C ILE A 77 5.37 -12.48 1.95
N GLN A 78 5.71 -13.77 1.86
CA GLN A 78 6.57 -14.42 2.84
C GLN A 78 7.97 -13.77 2.95
N ARG A 79 8.51 -13.17 1.88
CA ARG A 79 9.81 -12.48 1.92
C ARG A 79 9.70 -11.10 2.57
N VAL A 80 8.58 -10.43 2.33
CA VAL A 80 8.24 -9.09 2.86
C VAL A 80 8.11 -9.08 4.38
N ARG A 81 7.68 -10.20 5.00
CA ARG A 81 7.32 -10.30 6.44
C ARG A 81 8.45 -10.04 7.44
N HIS A 82 9.70 -10.11 7.01
CA HIS A 82 10.87 -10.00 7.90
C HIS A 82 11.22 -8.55 8.28
N SER A 83 10.43 -7.58 7.80
CA SER A 83 10.60 -6.15 7.99
C SER A 83 9.83 -5.65 9.21
N HIS A 84 10.32 -5.96 10.43
CA HIS A 84 9.62 -5.67 11.70
C HIS A 84 9.35 -4.19 11.96
N ASP A 85 10.17 -3.30 11.40
CA ASP A 85 10.04 -1.85 11.54
C ASP A 85 9.26 -1.22 10.38
N TYR A 86 8.50 -1.97 9.60
CA TYR A 86 7.75 -1.43 8.47
C TYR A 86 6.25 -1.60 8.65
N ARG A 87 5.48 -0.69 8.04
CA ARG A 87 4.05 -0.87 7.77
C ARG A 87 3.81 -0.99 6.28
N CYS A 88 2.92 -1.89 5.88
CA CYS A 88 2.52 -2.03 4.49
C CYS A 88 1.35 -1.09 4.19
N LEU A 89 1.49 -0.24 3.18
CA LEU A 89 0.49 0.71 2.72
C LEU A 89 0.00 0.29 1.33
N PHE A 90 -1.28 0.49 1.05
CA PHE A 90 -1.81 0.44 -0.31
C PHE A 90 -1.92 1.87 -0.84
N ARG A 91 -1.20 2.20 -1.90
CA ARG A 91 -1.01 3.59 -2.36
C ARG A 91 -1.14 3.73 -3.85
N VAL A 92 -1.52 4.92 -4.29
CA VAL A 92 -1.30 5.38 -5.65
C VAL A 92 0.18 5.75 -5.78
N CYS A 93 0.91 5.02 -6.63
CA CYS A 93 2.37 5.15 -6.82
C CYS A 93 2.75 5.53 -8.25
N PHE A 94 1.86 5.31 -9.19
CA PHE A 94 2.01 5.80 -10.56
C PHE A 94 0.95 6.87 -10.71
N ILE A 95 1.35 8.10 -11.00
CA ILE A 95 0.43 9.25 -11.01
C ILE A 95 0.16 9.62 -12.47
N PRO A 96 -1.12 9.78 -12.87
CA PRO A 96 -1.44 10.25 -14.20
C PRO A 96 -0.93 11.67 -14.39
N LYS A 97 -0.65 12.04 -15.65
CA LYS A 97 -0.17 13.40 -15.99
C LYS A 97 -1.22 14.45 -15.62
N ASP A 98 -2.49 14.15 -15.85
CA ASP A 98 -3.62 14.95 -15.41
C ASP A 98 -4.45 14.16 -14.38
N PRO A 99 -4.59 14.64 -13.13
CA PRO A 99 -5.47 14.04 -12.14
C PRO A 99 -6.94 13.96 -12.57
N MET A 100 -7.37 14.81 -13.51
CA MET A 100 -8.74 14.80 -14.02
C MET A 100 -9.04 13.55 -14.86
N ASP A 101 -8.03 12.98 -15.53
CA ASP A 101 -8.18 11.70 -16.24
C ASP A 101 -8.56 10.59 -15.25
N LEU A 102 -7.90 10.55 -14.09
CA LEU A 102 -8.22 9.59 -13.03
C LEU A 102 -9.65 9.76 -12.50
N LEU A 103 -10.10 11.01 -12.32
CA LEU A 103 -11.46 11.29 -11.87
C LEU A 103 -12.51 10.82 -12.90
N GLN A 104 -12.24 11.02 -14.19
CA GLN A 104 -13.13 10.57 -15.25
C GLN A 104 -13.16 9.03 -15.34
N ASP A 105 -11.99 8.40 -15.30
CA ASP A 105 -11.84 6.96 -15.46
C ASP A 105 -12.29 6.18 -14.22
N ASP A 106 -12.04 6.71 -13.01
CA ASP A 106 -12.37 6.06 -11.76
C ASP A 106 -12.46 7.05 -10.58
N PRO A 107 -13.67 7.56 -10.29
CA PRO A 107 -13.90 8.47 -9.17
C PRO A 107 -13.48 7.91 -7.81
N LEU A 108 -13.54 6.58 -7.61
CA LEU A 108 -13.15 5.96 -6.34
C LEU A 108 -11.62 5.94 -6.19
N ALA A 109 -10.90 5.66 -7.28
CA ALA A 109 -9.45 5.77 -7.29
C ALA A 109 -9.00 7.22 -7.08
N PHE A 110 -9.69 8.19 -7.68
CA PHE A 110 -9.43 9.61 -7.47
C PHE A 110 -9.69 10.03 -6.01
N GLU A 111 -10.80 9.61 -5.41
CA GLU A 111 -11.08 9.89 -3.99
C GLU A 111 -9.98 9.32 -3.08
N TYR A 112 -9.55 8.08 -3.36
CA TYR A 112 -8.44 7.46 -2.64
C TYR A 112 -7.13 8.25 -2.79
N PHE A 113 -6.81 8.67 -4.01
CA PHE A 113 -5.65 9.53 -4.28
C PHE A 113 -5.75 10.87 -3.55
N PHE A 114 -6.92 11.49 -3.53
CA PHE A 114 -7.15 12.75 -2.83
C PHE A 114 -6.94 12.61 -1.31
N LEU A 115 -7.41 11.51 -0.71
CA LEU A 115 -7.14 11.19 0.69
C LEU A 115 -5.63 11.01 0.96
N GLN A 116 -4.92 10.34 0.04
CA GLN A 116 -3.47 10.16 0.13
C GLN A 116 -2.73 11.50 0.14
N VAL A 117 -3.12 12.43 -0.74
CA VAL A 117 -2.51 13.76 -0.85
C VAL A 117 -2.84 14.62 0.37
N ARG A 118 -4.07 14.58 0.88
CA ARG A 118 -4.48 15.37 2.06
C ARG A 118 -3.73 15.00 3.33
N LYS A 119 -3.29 13.74 3.48
CA LYS A 119 -2.68 13.24 4.71
C LYS A 119 -1.21 13.63 4.90
N ARG A 120 -0.55 14.29 3.94
CA ARG A 120 0.85 14.75 4.09
C ARG A 120 1.13 16.13 3.52
N SER A 121 1.60 17.02 4.38
CA SER A 121 2.39 18.20 4.02
C SER A 121 3.76 17.75 3.51
N ALA A 122 3.98 17.89 2.21
CA ALA A 122 5.28 17.96 1.52
C ALA A 122 6.17 16.69 1.45
N TRP A 123 6.61 16.40 0.21
CA TRP A 123 7.78 15.58 -0.18
C TRP A 123 7.73 14.06 0.02
N LEU A 124 7.13 13.40 -0.99
CA LEU A 124 7.59 12.21 -1.72
C LEU A 124 6.33 11.61 -2.33
N LEU A 125 5.85 12.22 -3.42
CA LEU A 125 5.22 11.39 -4.43
C LEU A 125 6.36 10.48 -4.88
N CYS A 126 6.37 9.22 -4.42
CA CYS A 126 7.08 8.17 -5.13
C CYS A 126 6.42 8.10 -6.52
N THR A 127 6.70 9.04 -7.40
CA THR A 127 6.42 8.89 -8.83
C THR A 127 7.48 7.91 -9.31
N CYS A 128 7.19 6.62 -9.17
CA CYS A 128 7.89 5.68 -10.02
C CYS A 128 7.35 5.96 -11.42
N THR A 129 8.19 6.45 -12.33
CA THR A 129 7.88 6.36 -13.75
C THR A 129 7.94 4.88 -14.09
N ARG A 130 6.86 4.32 -14.63
CA ARG A 130 6.98 3.05 -15.36
C ARG A 130 7.85 3.37 -16.58
N ASP A 131 9.04 2.79 -16.64
CA ASP A 131 9.85 2.77 -17.87
C ASP A 131 9.08 2.06 -18.99
#